data_AF-A0A418ZT59-F1
#
_entry.id   AF-A0A418ZT59-F1
#
_cell.length_a   1.000
_cell.length_b   1.000
_cell.length_c   1.000
_cell.angle_alpha   90.00
_cell.angle_beta   90.00
_cell.angle_gamma   90.00
#
_symmetry.space_group_name_H-M   'P 1'
#
loop_
_entity.id
_entity.type
_entity.pdbx_description
1 polymer ?
#
loop_
_entity_poly.entity_id
_entity_poly.type
_entity_poly.pdbx_seq_one_letter_code
_entity_poly.pdbx_strand_id
1 'polypeptide(L)' 'MIAQIPAHLLSPRPGVERLIDLHGKLPVLWALLRALLAPRKRRPRPPDLYLLSPHMRRDLGLPPLPPHVPRYYELR' A
#
# COMPACT_ATOMS: atom_id res chain seq x y z
N MET A 1 0.32 -17.39 -11.68
CA MET A 1 1.30 -17.58 -10.59
C MET A 1 0.77 -16.89 -9.34
N ILE A 2 0.50 -17.64 -8.27
CA ILE A 2 0.10 -17.06 -6.98
C ILE A 2 1.38 -16.68 -6.24
N ALA A 3 1.55 -15.40 -5.87
CA ALA A 3 2.69 -14.96 -5.09
C ALA A 3 2.67 -15.65 -3.71
N GLN A 4 3.71 -16.41 -3.39
CA GLN A 4 3.85 -17.04 -2.08
C GLN A 4 4.20 -15.94 -1.07
N ILE A 5 3.22 -15.56 -0.24
CA ILE A 5 3.44 -14.63 0.86
C ILE A 5 4.23 -15.39 1.94
N PRO A 6 5.45 -14.96 2.29
CA PRO A 6 6.26 -15.70 3.24
C PRO A 6 5.61 -15.72 4.63
N ALA A 7 5.64 -16.89 5.29
CA ALA A 7 4.92 -17.16 6.55
C ALA A 7 5.27 -16.21 7.71
N HIS A 8 6.43 -15.55 7.68
CA HIS A 8 6.77 -14.51 8.67
C HIS A 8 5.89 -13.25 8.56
N LEU A 9 5.26 -13.00 7.40
CA LEU A 9 4.24 -11.95 7.24
C LEU A 9 2.86 -12.38 7.75
N LEU A 10 2.64 -13.69 7.92
CA LEU A 10 1.41 -14.27 8.48
C LEU A 10 1.41 -14.33 10.02
N SER A 11 2.57 -14.18 10.65
CA SER A 11 2.66 -14.02 12.11
C SER A 11 2.75 -12.52 12.43
N PRO A 12 1.67 -11.87 12.89
CA PRO A 12 1.68 -10.44 13.24
C PRO A 12 2.47 -10.14 14.53
N ARG A 13 3.00 -11.17 15.21
CA ARG A 13 3.57 -11.07 16.57
C ARG A 13 5.04 -10.62 16.70
N PRO A 14 5.99 -10.92 15.78
CA PRO A 14 7.41 -10.68 16.06
C PRO A 14 7.75 -9.19 16.15
N GLY A 15 6.96 -8.33 15.49
CA GLY A 15 7.15 -6.88 15.57
C GLY A 15 6.76 -6.31 16.93
N VAL A 16 5.65 -6.78 17.52
CA VAL A 16 5.15 -6.23 18.79
C VAL A 16 5.98 -6.73 19.96
N GLU A 17 6.36 -8.02 19.98
CA GLU A 17 7.26 -8.57 21.01
C GLU A 17 8.60 -7.83 21.02
N ARG A 18 9.20 -7.60 19.85
CA ARG A 18 10.45 -6.83 19.76
C ARG A 18 10.31 -5.39 20.26
N LEU A 19 9.17 -4.75 20.00
CA LEU A 19 8.90 -3.40 20.51
C LEU A 19 8.76 -3.39 22.04
N ILE A 20 8.14 -4.43 22.61
CA ILE A 20 8.01 -4.60 24.06
C ILE A 20 9.38 -4.81 24.70
N ASP A 21 10.26 -5.62 24.09
CA ASP A 21 11.60 -5.86 24.62
C ASP A 21 12.47 -4.60 24.58
N LEU A 22 12.34 -3.78 23.53
CA LEU A 22 13.13 -2.56 23.36
C LEU A 22 12.63 -1.37 24.19
N HIS A 23 11.30 -1.21 24.34
CA HIS A 23 10.71 0.00 24.93
C HIS A 23 9.91 -0.28 26.21
N GLY A 24 9.56 -1.53 26.49
CA GLY A 24 8.70 -1.92 27.60
C GLY A 24 7.21 -1.97 27.24
N LYS A 25 6.42 -2.63 28.08
CA LYS A 25 5.00 -2.93 27.81
C LYS A 25 4.11 -1.69 27.80
N LEU A 26 4.28 -0.78 28.76
CA LEU A 26 3.44 0.42 28.90
C LEU A 26 3.52 1.40 27.72
N PRO A 27 4.71 1.79 27.22
CA PRO A 27 4.78 2.69 26.06
C PRO A 27 4.26 2.03 24.78
N VAL A 28 4.46 0.73 24.60
CA VAL A 28 3.90 -0.02 23.45
C VAL A 28 2.38 -0.07 23.53
N LEU A 29 1.80 -0.31 24.70
CA LEU A 29 0.34 -0.27 24.91
C LEU A 29 -0.23 1.11 24.55
N TRP A 30 0.41 2.18 25.01
CA TRP A 30 0.00 3.55 24.70
C TRP A 30 0.10 3.87 23.20
N ALA A 31 1.18 3.43 22.55
CA ALA A 31 1.36 3.59 21.11
C ALA A 31 0.31 2.80 20.31
N LEU A 32 -0.04 1.59 20.75
CA LEU A 32 -1.09 0.76 20.15
C LEU A 32 -2.45 1.45 20.25
N LEU A 33 -2.81 1.94 21.45
CA LEU A 33 -4.05 2.69 21.67
C LEU A 33 -4.10 3.95 20.80
N ARG A 34 -2.99 4.70 20.71
CA ARG A 34 -2.90 5.85 19.81
C ARG A 34 -3.04 5.46 18.35
N ALA A 35 -2.47 4.36 17.90
CA ALA A 35 -2.60 3.90 16.51
C ALA A 35 -4.04 3.48 16.16
N LEU A 36 -4.77 2.90 17.12
CA LEU A 36 -6.18 2.52 16.96
C LEU A 36 -7.13 3.73 16.95
N LEU A 37 -6.87 4.71 17.82
CA LEU A 37 -7.71 5.90 17.98
C LEU A 37 -7.35 7.03 17.02
N ALA A 38 -6.12 7.05 16.48
CA ALA A 38 -5.70 8.09 15.56
C ALA A 38 -6.54 8.00 14.28
N PRO A 39 -7.09 9.12 13.80
CA PRO A 39 -7.72 9.15 12.49
C PRO A 39 -6.67 8.68 11.49
N ARG A 40 -7.02 7.67 10.70
CA ARG A 40 -6.17 7.16 9.63
C ARG A 40 -5.91 8.33 8.68
N LYS A 41 -4.84 9.09 8.89
CA LYS A 41 -4.35 10.08 7.92
C LYS A 41 -4.25 9.30 6.63
N ARG A 42 -5.12 9.64 5.67
CA ARG A 42 -5.21 8.92 4.41
C ARG A 42 -3.79 8.81 3.90
N ARG A 43 -3.23 7.60 3.89
CA ARG A 43 -1.95 7.36 3.23
C ARG A 43 -2.10 8.03 1.86
N PRO A 44 -1.11 8.83 1.39
CA PRO A 44 -1.19 9.40 0.06
C PRO A 44 -1.60 8.27 -0.86
N ARG A 45 -2.75 8.43 -1.52
CA ARG A 45 -3.25 7.39 -2.42
C ARG A 45 -2.10 7.14 -3.41
N PRO A 46 -1.75 5.87 -3.67
CA PRO A 46 -0.76 5.60 -4.71
C PRO A 46 -1.21 6.34 -5.98
N PRO A 47 -0.27 6.91 -6.75
CA PRO A 47 -0.60 7.61 -7.98
C PRO A 47 -1.46 6.69 -8.85
N ASP A 48 -2.48 7.27 -9.48
CA ASP A 48 -3.43 6.51 -10.28
C ASP A 48 -2.68 5.69 -11.34
N LEU A 49 -3.06 4.42 -11.52
CA LEU A 49 -2.40 3.50 -12.46
C LEU A 49 -2.54 3.97 -13.91
N TYR A 50 -3.52 4.85 -14.18
CA TYR A 50 -3.70 5.54 -15.46
C TYR A 50 -2.71 6.68 -15.69
N LEU A 51 -2.03 7.16 -14.64
CA LEU A 51 -0.98 8.18 -14.71
C LEU A 51 0.44 7.56 -14.82
N LEU A 52 0.55 6.23 -14.84
CA LEU A 52 1.83 5.56 -15.02
C LEU A 52 2.35 5.75 -16.45
N SER A 53 3.63 6.12 -16.57
CA SER A 53 4.28 6.19 -17.87
C SER A 53 4.34 4.80 -18.53
N PRO A 54 4.40 4.71 -19.87
CA PRO A 54 4.45 3.44 -20.59
C PRO A 54 5.61 2.52 -20.14
N HIS A 55 6.76 3.12 -19.80
CA HIS A 55 7.94 2.39 -19.32
C HIS A 55 7.70 1.76 -17.94
N MET A 56 7.13 2.51 -17.00
CA MET A 56 6.78 1.97 -15.68
C MET A 56 5.74 0.85 -15.76
N ARG A 57 4.77 0.94 -16.67
CA ARG A 57 3.80 -0.14 -16.89
C ARG A 57 4.50 -1.42 -17.38
N ARG A 58 5.48 -1.28 -18.29
CA ARG A 58 6.28 -2.41 -18.78
C ARG A 58 7.08 -3.06 -17.65
N ASP A 59 7.74 -2.26 -16.82
CA ASP A 59 8.57 -2.77 -15.70
C ASP A 59 7.72 -3.47 -14.64
N LEU A 60 6.48 -3.03 -14.44
CA LEU A 60 5.50 -3.63 -13.53
C LEU A 60 4.75 -4.83 -14.14
N GLY A 61 4.96 -5.15 -15.42
CA GLY A 61 4.22 -6.19 -16.12
C GLY A 61 2.73 -5.87 -16.36
N LEU A 62 2.36 -4.59 -16.32
CA LEU A 62 1.00 -4.13 -16.61
C LEU A 62 0.76 -4.08 -18.13
N PRO A 63 -0.47 -4.38 -18.60
CA PRO A 63 -0.81 -4.25 -20.01
C PRO A 63 -0.67 -2.80 -20.48
N PRO A 64 -0.34 -2.56 -21.76
CA PRO A 64 -0.26 -1.21 -22.30
C PRO A 64 -1.61 -0.49 -22.18
N LEU A 65 -1.57 0.83 -22.00
CA LEU A 65 -2.78 1.63 -22.00
C LEU A 65 -3.35 1.65 -23.43
N PRO A 66 -4.66 1.39 -23.63
CA PRO A 66 -5.26 1.47 -24.96
C PRO A 66 -5.14 2.90 -25.50
N PRO A 67 -4.98 3.08 -26.82
CA PRO A 67 -4.93 4.40 -27.43
C PRO A 67 -6.19 5.20 -27.07
N HIS A 68 -6.02 6.45 -26.66
CA HIS A 68 -7.12 7.35 -26.39
C HIS A 68 -7.79 7.70 -27.72
N VAL A 69 -8.87 6.98 -28.04
CA VAL A 69 -9.73 7.30 -29.17
C VAL A 69 -10.75 8.33 -28.68
N PRO A 70 -10.71 9.58 -29.16
CA PRO A 70 -11.66 10.60 -28.73
C PRO A 70 -13.08 10.13 -29.03
N ARG A 71 -13.98 10.28 -28.06
CA ARG A 71 -15.37 9.90 -28.25
C ARG A 71 -16.05 10.96 -29.14
N TYR A 72 -17.08 10.57 -29.89
CA TYR A 72 -17.76 11.46 -30.85
C TYR A 72 -18.31 12.76 -30.22
N TYR A 73 -18.55 12.78 -28.91
CA TYR A 73 -19.02 13.96 -28.18
C TYR A 73 -17.90 14.92 -27.72
N GLU A 74 -16.63 14.55 -27.89
CA GLU A 74 -15.45 15.39 -27.59
C GLU A 74 -15.02 16.26 -28.79
N LEU A 75 -15.61 16.02 -29.97
CA LEU A 75 -15.28 16.68 -31.23
C LEU A 75 -16.06 17.99 -31.49
N ARG A 76 -16.58 18.66 -30.46
CA ARG A 76 -17.44 19.84 -30.61
C ARG A 76 -16.70 21.16 -30.43
#